data_AF-A0A963V131-F1
#
_entry.id   AF-A0A963V131-F1
#
_cell.length_a   1.000
_cell.length_b   1.000
_cell.length_c   1.000
_cell.angle_alpha   90.00
_cell.angle_beta   90.00
_cell.angle_gamma   90.00
#
_symmetry.space_group_name_H-M   'P 1'
#
loop_
_entity.id
_entity.type
_entity.pdbx_description
1 polymer ?
#
loop_
_entity_poly.entity_id
_entity_poly.type
_entity_poly.pdbx_seq_one_letter_code
_entity_poly.pdbx_strand_id
1 'polypeptide(L)'
;MLAKGNFALGFATGGLAALSLLLFIDFFDLPLTAGATSTILGAIVGAVIAFAGSVMTIADANRQREADQKINEVAVAHSIITKLVDLNDEMQKNMRHFMIHDTSCRVFLGKEPGAPSFTKPLEGLSRHIDFNIDERTFVLRSKGAEFFNNISDIKGISDSFFFLIGRHKEAYYNLLEEFSERKGDREGYKIAGTIDKNSQKLMAMMDVDGALRSLLDRSAGFVHAFLVEMIEYGNDISDVKIGYEVTDTPPSAENHKRQLY
;
A
#
# COMPACT_ATOMS: atom_id res chain seq x y z
N MET A 1 9.09 -6.48 -30.40
CA MET A 1 10.13 -7.33 -31.02
C MET A 1 9.74 -8.82 -31.10
N LEU A 2 8.96 -9.36 -30.15
CA LEU A 2 8.48 -10.76 -30.13
C LEU A 2 7.58 -11.19 -31.31
N ALA A 3 6.82 -10.27 -31.91
CA ALA A 3 5.95 -10.57 -33.05
C ALA A 3 6.72 -11.03 -34.31
N LYS A 4 7.95 -10.55 -34.52
CA LYS A 4 8.79 -10.94 -35.66
C LYS A 4 9.38 -12.35 -35.49
N GLY A 5 9.74 -12.74 -34.26
CA GLY A 5 10.26 -14.08 -33.96
C GLY A 5 9.21 -15.17 -34.16
N ASN A 6 7.97 -14.91 -33.77
CA ASN A 6 6.89 -15.89 -33.87
C ASN A 6 6.34 -16.01 -35.30
N PHE A 7 6.38 -14.94 -36.09
CA PHE A 7 6.10 -14.98 -37.54
C PHE A 7 7.11 -15.87 -38.28
N ALA A 8 8.40 -15.73 -37.95
CA ALA A 8 9.45 -16.57 -38.52
C ALA A 8 9.28 -18.04 -38.14
N LEU A 9 8.84 -18.33 -36.91
CA LEU A 9 8.62 -19.70 -36.44
C LEU A 9 7.46 -20.38 -37.20
N GLY A 10 6.33 -19.69 -37.39
CA GLY A 10 5.19 -20.21 -38.14
C GLY A 10 5.46 -20.41 -39.63
N PHE A 11 6.22 -19.51 -40.24
CA PHE A 11 6.68 -19.67 -41.62
C PHE A 11 7.67 -20.85 -41.75
N ALA A 12 8.58 -21.01 -40.79
CA ALA A 12 9.53 -22.11 -40.79
C ALA A 12 8.85 -23.47 -40.61
N THR A 13 7.89 -23.62 -39.70
CA THR A 13 7.16 -24.88 -39.51
C THR A 13 6.26 -25.24 -40.69
N GLY A 14 5.56 -24.25 -41.28
CA GLY A 14 4.76 -24.46 -42.49
C GLY A 14 5.63 -24.83 -43.70
N GLY A 15 6.76 -24.14 -43.87
CA GLY A 15 7.75 -24.45 -44.90
C GLY A 15 8.35 -25.85 -44.72
N LEU A 16 8.74 -26.23 -43.50
CA LEU A 16 9.28 -27.55 -43.20
C LEU A 16 8.27 -28.67 -43.45
N ALA A 17 6.99 -28.46 -43.12
CA ALA A 17 5.93 -29.44 -43.38
C ALA A 17 5.68 -29.63 -44.89
N ALA A 18 5.68 -28.54 -45.67
CA ALA A 18 5.56 -28.61 -47.13
C ALA A 18 6.78 -29.29 -47.76
N LEU A 19 7.98 -28.99 -47.27
CA LEU A 19 9.23 -29.57 -47.77
C LEU A 19 9.33 -31.07 -47.44
N SER A 20 8.90 -31.48 -46.25
CA SER A 20 8.88 -32.90 -45.86
C SER A 20 7.83 -33.70 -46.63
N LEU A 21 6.69 -33.09 -47.01
CA LEU A 21 5.73 -33.71 -47.91
C LEU A 21 6.30 -33.90 -49.33
N LEU A 22 6.99 -32.89 -49.87
CA LEU A 22 7.64 -32.97 -51.18
C LEU A 22 8.73 -34.02 -51.21
N LEU A 23 9.59 -34.07 -50.18
CA LEU A 23 10.63 -35.10 -50.04
C LEU A 23 10.04 -36.51 -49.89
N PHE A 24 8.89 -36.65 -49.21
CA PHE A 24 8.19 -37.93 -49.09
C PHE A 24 7.64 -38.39 -50.46
N ILE A 25 7.08 -37.48 -51.26
CA ILE A 25 6.57 -37.77 -52.60
C ILE A 25 7.72 -38.23 -53.52
N ASP A 26 8.85 -37.51 -53.51
CA ASP A 26 10.05 -37.87 -54.28
C ASP A 26 10.66 -39.21 -53.81
N PHE A 27 10.70 -39.47 -52.50
CA PHE A 27 11.30 -40.70 -51.95
C PHE A 27 10.51 -41.97 -52.33
N PHE A 28 9.18 -41.87 -52.50
CA PHE A 28 8.32 -43.00 -52.85
C PHE A 28 7.97 -43.07 -54.35
N ASP A 29 8.55 -42.20 -55.17
CA ASP A 29 8.37 -42.12 -56.64
C ASP A 29 6.88 -42.14 -57.05
N LEU A 30 6.05 -41.45 -56.26
CA LEU A 30 4.61 -41.46 -56.41
C LEU A 30 4.21 -40.61 -57.63
N PRO A 31 3.54 -41.18 -58.66
CA PRO A 31 3.16 -40.42 -59.84
C PRO A 31 2.17 -39.33 -59.45
N LEU A 32 2.55 -38.07 -59.68
CA LEU A 32 1.72 -36.87 -59.50
C LEU A 32 0.57 -36.87 -60.53
N THR A 33 -0.40 -37.76 -60.34
CA THR A 33 -1.67 -37.78 -61.08
C THR A 33 -2.57 -36.66 -60.58
N ALA A 34 -3.70 -36.36 -61.26
CA ALA A 34 -4.63 -35.27 -60.91
C ALA A 34 -5.08 -35.24 -59.41
N GLY A 35 -4.92 -36.35 -58.67
CA GLY A 35 -5.08 -36.39 -57.22
C GLY A 35 -3.99 -35.65 -56.43
N ALA A 36 -2.75 -35.60 -56.90
CA ALA A 36 -1.66 -34.88 -56.23
C ALA A 36 -1.85 -33.37 -56.24
N THR A 37 -2.51 -32.81 -57.25
CA THR A 37 -2.92 -31.40 -57.27
C THR A 37 -3.90 -31.12 -56.13
N SER A 38 -4.83 -32.06 -55.83
CA SER A 38 -5.75 -31.94 -54.70
C SER A 38 -5.06 -32.11 -53.34
N THR A 39 -4.02 -32.94 -53.24
CA THR A 39 -3.20 -33.10 -52.03
C THR A 39 -2.37 -31.85 -51.73
N ILE A 40 -1.75 -31.25 -52.76
CA ILE A 40 -1.02 -29.98 -52.64
C ILE A 40 -1.98 -28.84 -52.27
N LEU A 41 -3.15 -28.77 -52.92
CA LEU A 41 -4.18 -27.79 -52.59
C LEU A 41 -4.69 -27.98 -51.15
N GLY A 42 -4.91 -29.22 -50.72
CA GLY A 42 -5.31 -29.57 -49.36
C GLY A 42 -4.25 -29.22 -48.31
N ALA A 43 -2.97 -29.42 -48.62
CA ALA A 43 -1.86 -29.01 -47.77
C ALA A 43 -1.75 -27.48 -47.65
N ILE A 44 -1.94 -26.74 -48.75
CA ILE A 44 -1.96 -25.27 -48.76
C ILE A 44 -3.16 -24.76 -47.95
N VAL A 45 -4.36 -25.29 -48.17
CA VAL A 45 -5.57 -24.90 -47.42
C VAL A 45 -5.43 -25.25 -45.94
N GLY A 46 -4.91 -26.43 -45.62
CA GLY A 46 -4.61 -26.84 -44.25
C GLY A 46 -3.59 -25.93 -43.56
N ALA A 47 -2.52 -25.54 -44.27
CA ALA A 47 -1.53 -24.60 -43.77
C ALA A 47 -2.11 -23.20 -43.54
N VAL A 48 -2.99 -22.71 -44.43
CA VAL A 48 -3.67 -21.43 -44.28
C VAL A 48 -4.63 -21.44 -43.08
N ILE A 49 -5.39 -22.53 -42.89
CA ILE A 49 -6.30 -22.67 -41.74
C ILE A 49 -5.50 -22.78 -40.43
N ALA A 50 -4.44 -23.58 -40.40
CA ALA A 50 -3.57 -23.70 -39.22
C ALA A 50 -2.86 -22.38 -38.89
N PHE A 51 -2.47 -21.61 -39.92
CA PHE A 51 -1.89 -20.28 -39.75
C PHE A 51 -2.93 -19.29 -39.19
N ALA A 52 -4.13 -19.22 -39.76
CA ALA A 52 -5.19 -18.34 -39.29
C ALA A 52 -5.59 -18.66 -37.84
N GLY A 53 -5.75 -19.95 -37.50
CA GLY A 53 -6.02 -20.40 -36.14
C GLY A 53 -4.91 -20.01 -35.16
N SER A 54 -3.65 -20.18 -35.55
CA SER A 54 -2.49 -19.82 -34.72
C SER A 54 -2.42 -18.31 -34.48
N VAL A 55 -2.67 -17.48 -35.50
CA VAL A 55 -2.72 -16.01 -35.38
C VAL A 55 -3.84 -15.57 -34.45
N MET A 56 -5.03 -16.17 -34.55
CA MET A 56 -6.17 -15.87 -33.67
C MET A 56 -5.87 -16.25 -32.22
N THR A 57 -5.36 -17.46 -31.96
CA THR A 57 -5.00 -17.90 -30.61
C THR A 57 -3.92 -17.01 -29.98
N ILE A 58 -2.95 -16.54 -30.77
CA ILE A 58 -1.91 -15.60 -30.29
C ILE A 58 -2.52 -14.23 -29.99
N ALA A 59 -3.41 -13.73 -30.85
CA ALA A 59 -4.07 -12.46 -30.64
C ALA A 59 -4.93 -12.48 -29.36
N ASP A 60 -5.68 -13.55 -29.15
CA ASP A 60 -6.49 -13.72 -27.94
C ASP A 60 -5.62 -13.91 -26.69
N ALA A 61 -4.52 -14.68 -26.79
CA ALA A 61 -3.57 -14.82 -25.68
C ALA A 61 -2.89 -13.48 -25.31
N ASN A 62 -2.58 -12.64 -26.31
CA ASN A 62 -2.01 -11.31 -26.05
C ASN A 62 -3.05 -10.38 -25.42
N ARG A 63 -4.30 -10.36 -25.91
CA ARG A 63 -5.39 -9.59 -25.30
C ARG A 63 -5.65 -10.01 -23.86
N GLN A 64 -5.63 -11.32 -23.60
CA GLN A 64 -5.81 -11.84 -22.25
C GLN A 64 -4.66 -11.42 -21.33
N ARG A 65 -3.41 -11.49 -21.80
CA ARG A 65 -2.25 -10.99 -21.04
C ARG A 65 -2.32 -9.50 -20.75
N GLU A 66 -2.75 -8.69 -21.71
CA GLU A 66 -2.94 -7.24 -21.52
C GLU A 66 -4.04 -6.95 -20.49
N ALA A 67 -5.15 -7.69 -20.54
CA ALA A 67 -6.23 -7.59 -19.56
C ALA A 67 -5.76 -7.98 -18.16
N ASP A 68 -5.06 -9.11 -18.02
CA ASP A 68 -4.53 -9.60 -16.75
C ASP A 68 -3.50 -8.63 -16.17
N GLN A 69 -2.65 -8.04 -17.01
CA GLN A 69 -1.71 -6.99 -16.59
C GLN A 69 -2.45 -5.78 -16.04
N LYS A 70 -3.46 -5.28 -16.74
CA LYS A 70 -4.24 -4.11 -16.29
C LYS A 70 -4.95 -4.38 -14.96
N ILE A 71 -5.54 -5.56 -14.80
CA ILE A 71 -6.19 -5.96 -13.53
C ILE A 71 -5.16 -5.98 -12.38
N ASN A 72 -3.97 -6.53 -12.64
CA ASN A 72 -2.91 -6.57 -11.65
C ASN A 72 -2.40 -5.17 -11.28
N GLU A 73 -2.22 -4.29 -12.26
CA GLU A 73 -1.81 -2.89 -12.02
C GLU A 73 -2.81 -2.14 -11.14
N VAL A 74 -4.11 -2.29 -11.41
CA VAL A 74 -5.19 -1.71 -10.59
C VAL A 74 -5.16 -2.30 -9.17
N ALA A 75 -4.98 -3.62 -9.03
CA ALA A 75 -4.92 -4.27 -7.73
C ALA A 75 -3.73 -3.77 -6.88
N VAL A 76 -2.55 -3.60 -7.50
CA VAL A 76 -1.36 -3.07 -6.81
C VAL A 76 -1.58 -1.60 -6.41
N ALA A 77 -2.16 -0.78 -7.28
CA ALA A 77 -2.48 0.61 -6.95
C ALA A 77 -3.46 0.69 -5.77
N HIS A 78 -4.52 -0.12 -5.76
CA HIS A 78 -5.47 -0.18 -4.66
C HIS A 78 -4.85 -0.69 -3.35
N SER A 79 -3.88 -1.62 -3.42
CA SER A 79 -3.11 -2.07 -2.24
C SER A 79 -2.34 -0.90 -1.63
N ILE A 80 -1.63 -0.12 -2.45
CA ILE A 80 -0.88 1.06 -2.01
C ILE A 80 -1.82 2.10 -1.42
N ILE A 81 -2.93 2.42 -2.09
CA ILE A 81 -3.92 3.40 -1.62
C ILE A 81 -4.49 2.96 -0.27
N THR A 82 -4.89 1.69 -0.11
CA THR A 82 -5.42 1.19 1.17
C THR A 82 -4.41 1.35 2.30
N LYS A 83 -3.15 1.02 2.07
CA LYS A 83 -2.07 1.21 3.05
C LYS A 83 -1.85 2.68 3.41
N LEU A 84 -1.91 3.57 2.42
CA LEU A 84 -1.80 5.01 2.64
C LEU A 84 -3.00 5.57 3.41
N VAL A 85 -4.21 5.08 3.15
CA VAL A 85 -5.42 5.41 3.91
C VAL A 85 -5.26 5.00 5.36
N ASP A 86 -4.85 3.76 5.62
CA ASP A 86 -4.65 3.25 6.98
C ASP A 86 -3.57 4.06 7.73
N LEU A 87 -2.45 4.37 7.06
CA LEU A 87 -1.38 5.16 7.66
C LEU A 87 -1.84 6.59 7.97
N ASN A 88 -2.49 7.26 7.01
CA ASN A 88 -2.98 8.60 7.20
C ASN A 88 -4.03 8.64 8.32
N ASP A 89 -4.97 7.70 8.34
CA ASP A 89 -6.00 7.62 9.37
C ASP A 89 -5.41 7.45 10.78
N GLU A 90 -4.44 6.54 10.95
CA GLU A 90 -3.73 6.37 12.23
C GLU A 90 -2.97 7.63 12.66
N MET A 91 -2.27 8.30 11.73
CA MET A 91 -1.56 9.57 12.02
C MET A 91 -2.54 10.67 12.42
N GLN A 92 -3.63 10.84 11.68
CA GLN A 92 -4.67 11.84 11.95
C GLN A 92 -5.39 11.57 13.28
N LYS A 93 -5.69 10.31 13.59
CA LYS A 93 -6.24 9.90 14.89
C LYS A 93 -5.32 10.30 16.04
N ASN A 94 -4.02 10.01 15.94
CA ASN A 94 -3.05 10.38 16.96
C ASN A 94 -2.92 11.90 17.10
N MET A 95 -2.86 12.63 15.98
CA MET A 95 -2.81 14.09 15.97
C MET A 95 -4.04 14.70 16.66
N ARG A 96 -5.25 14.28 16.28
CA ARG A 96 -6.50 14.72 16.92
C ARG A 96 -6.52 14.35 18.40
N HIS A 97 -6.05 13.16 18.77
CA HIS A 97 -5.99 12.72 20.16
C HIS A 97 -5.08 13.62 21.03
N PHE A 98 -3.97 14.11 20.49
CA PHE A 98 -3.14 15.09 21.19
C PHE A 98 -3.79 16.48 21.34
N MET A 99 -4.72 16.83 20.45
CA MET A 99 -5.47 18.10 20.48
C MET A 99 -6.67 18.05 21.45
N ILE A 100 -7.18 16.87 21.79
CA ILE A 100 -8.31 16.75 22.72
C ILE A 100 -7.88 17.21 24.12
N HIS A 101 -8.62 18.18 24.67
CA HIS A 101 -8.43 18.72 26.02
C HIS A 101 -9.17 17.94 27.12
N ASP A 102 -9.62 16.71 26.82
CA ASP A 102 -10.26 15.82 27.78
C ASP A 102 -9.27 15.45 28.90
N THR A 103 -9.60 15.85 30.12
CA THR A 103 -8.81 15.59 31.32
C THR A 103 -8.71 14.10 31.66
N SER A 104 -9.67 13.28 31.20
CA SER A 104 -9.67 11.84 31.43
C SER A 104 -8.61 11.08 30.63
N CYS A 105 -8.12 11.69 29.55
CA CYS A 105 -7.09 11.13 28.68
C CYS A 105 -5.69 11.65 29.01
N ARG A 106 -5.47 12.31 30.15
CA ARG A 106 -4.21 12.99 30.47
C ARG A 106 -3.71 12.68 31.88
N VAL A 107 -2.38 12.57 32.01
CA VAL A 107 -1.68 12.55 33.30
C VAL A 107 -1.04 13.92 33.52
N PHE A 108 -1.30 14.55 34.67
CA PHE A 108 -0.82 15.90 34.99
C PHE A 108 0.38 15.84 35.94
N LEU A 109 1.47 16.50 35.56
CA LEU A 109 2.69 16.66 36.37
C LEU A 109 2.54 17.80 37.39
N GLY A 110 1.51 17.72 38.21
CA GLY A 110 1.21 18.71 39.24
C GLY A 110 -0.27 18.95 39.43
N LYS A 111 -0.61 19.60 40.54
CA LYS A 111 -2.00 19.94 40.90
C LYS A 111 -2.44 21.30 40.35
N GLU A 112 -1.50 22.13 39.90
CA GLU A 112 -1.78 23.48 39.44
C GLU A 112 -2.44 23.50 38.05
N PRO A 113 -3.39 24.42 37.79
CA PRO A 113 -3.93 24.65 36.46
C PRO A 113 -2.80 24.99 35.46
N GLY A 114 -2.75 24.30 34.34
CA GLY A 114 -1.68 24.47 33.34
C GLY A 114 -0.42 23.63 33.60
N ALA A 115 -0.43 22.74 34.59
CA ALA A 115 0.65 21.77 34.78
C ALA A 115 0.89 20.95 33.50
N PRO A 116 2.16 20.65 33.14
CA PRO A 116 2.48 19.84 31.98
C PRO A 116 1.74 18.51 32.04
N SER A 117 1.21 18.07 30.90
CA SER A 117 0.40 16.85 30.84
C SER A 117 0.79 15.98 29.66
N PHE A 118 0.80 14.67 29.87
CA PHE A 118 0.94 13.70 28.78
C PHE A 118 -0.39 13.06 28.45
N THR A 119 -0.68 12.97 27.16
CA THR A 119 -1.87 12.29 26.68
C THR A 119 -1.64 10.78 26.75
N LYS A 120 -2.62 10.05 27.28
CA LYS A 120 -2.65 8.60 27.27
C LYS A 120 -2.53 8.09 25.83
N PRO A 121 -1.68 7.11 25.52
CA PRO A 121 -1.63 6.49 24.20
C PRO A 121 -3.01 5.97 23.76
N LEU A 122 -3.31 6.05 22.47
CA LEU A 122 -4.51 5.42 21.91
C LEU A 122 -4.42 3.90 22.10
N GLU A 123 -5.52 3.29 22.55
CA GLU A 123 -5.62 1.84 22.69
C GLU A 123 -6.10 1.22 21.39
N GLY A 124 -5.35 0.25 20.88
CA GLY A 124 -5.65 -0.43 19.62
C GLY A 124 -4.45 -1.24 19.13
N LEU A 125 -4.71 -2.12 18.17
CA LEU A 125 -3.65 -2.79 17.42
C LEU A 125 -3.28 -1.91 16.22
N SER A 126 -2.31 -1.01 16.41
CA SER A 126 -1.68 -0.30 15.31
C SER A 126 -0.77 -1.30 14.58
N ARG A 127 -1.21 -1.79 13.42
CA ARG A 127 -0.42 -2.70 12.59
C ARG A 127 0.61 -1.89 11.84
N HIS A 128 1.87 -2.32 11.88
CA HIS A 128 2.92 -1.74 11.06
C HIS A 128 2.54 -1.85 9.58
N ILE A 129 2.62 -0.73 8.87
CA ILE A 129 2.27 -0.64 7.45
C ILE A 129 3.56 -0.58 6.66
N ASP A 130 3.80 -1.61 5.84
CA ASP A 130 4.98 -1.70 4.99
C ASP A 130 4.60 -1.75 3.50
N PHE A 131 5.46 -1.16 2.67
CA PHE A 131 5.35 -1.16 1.21
C PHE A 131 6.38 -2.13 0.64
N ASN A 132 5.89 -3.20 0.03
CA ASN A 132 6.75 -4.27 -0.48
C ASN A 132 7.55 -3.79 -1.72
N ILE A 133 8.50 -4.61 -2.17
CA ILE A 133 9.35 -4.27 -3.33
C ILE A 133 8.52 -4.13 -4.61
N ASP A 134 7.50 -4.98 -4.78
CA ASP A 134 6.67 -4.99 -5.98
C ASP A 134 5.82 -3.72 -6.11
N GLU A 135 5.25 -3.23 -5.00
CA GLU A 135 4.51 -1.98 -4.88
C GLU A 135 5.41 -0.79 -5.20
N ARG A 136 6.60 -0.72 -4.60
CA ARG A 136 7.55 0.36 -4.88
C ARG A 136 8.02 0.34 -6.34
N THR A 137 8.32 -0.84 -6.86
CA THR A 137 8.74 -0.99 -8.27
C THR A 137 7.59 -0.68 -9.24
N PHE A 138 6.36 -1.03 -8.90
CA PHE A 138 5.17 -0.64 -9.66
C PHE A 138 5.08 0.87 -9.80
N VAL A 139 5.17 1.59 -8.69
CA VAL A 139 5.13 3.05 -8.68
C VAL A 139 6.23 3.66 -9.55
N LEU A 140 7.46 3.13 -9.47
CA LEU A 140 8.57 3.56 -10.32
C LEU A 140 8.27 3.37 -11.82
N ARG A 141 7.69 2.23 -12.20
CA ARG A 141 7.35 1.93 -13.60
C ARG A 141 6.20 2.79 -14.10
N SER A 142 5.21 3.06 -13.25
CA SER A 142 3.96 3.71 -13.64
C SER A 142 4.03 5.24 -13.61
N LYS A 143 4.71 5.83 -12.64
CA LYS A 143 4.74 7.30 -12.41
C LYS A 143 6.14 7.89 -12.36
N GLY A 144 7.19 7.06 -12.33
CA GLY A 144 8.58 7.50 -12.38
C GLY A 144 9.22 7.72 -11.01
N ALA A 145 10.39 8.36 -11.02
CA ALA A 145 11.27 8.45 -9.87
C ALA A 145 10.71 9.28 -8.70
N GLU A 146 9.92 10.31 -8.98
CA GLU A 146 9.32 11.17 -7.96
C GLU A 146 8.39 10.40 -7.04
N PHE A 147 7.41 9.68 -7.61
CA PHE A 147 6.51 8.85 -6.82
C PHE A 147 7.24 7.71 -6.09
N PHE A 148 8.31 7.16 -6.69
CA PHE A 148 9.14 6.15 -6.04
C PHE A 148 9.88 6.71 -4.81
N ASN A 149 10.37 7.94 -4.88
CA ASN A 149 10.98 8.61 -3.75
C ASN A 149 9.93 8.89 -2.67
N ASN A 150 8.76 9.41 -3.04
CA ASN A 150 7.66 9.68 -2.11
C ASN A 150 7.22 8.42 -1.35
N ILE A 151 7.00 7.29 -2.03
CA ILE A 151 6.63 6.04 -1.35
C ILE A 151 7.77 5.49 -0.45
N SER A 152 9.03 5.76 -0.81
CA SER A 152 10.19 5.38 0.01
C SER A 152 10.28 6.24 1.28
N ASP A 153 10.04 7.55 1.16
CA ASP A 153 9.99 8.46 2.30
C ASP A 153 8.81 8.13 3.22
N ILE A 154 7.64 7.81 2.66
CA ILE A 154 6.47 7.39 3.42
C ILE A 154 6.73 6.08 4.16
N LYS A 155 7.46 5.13 3.55
CA LYS A 155 7.90 3.93 4.27
C LYS A 155 8.75 4.32 5.49
N GLY A 156 9.71 5.24 5.34
CA GLY A 156 10.52 5.74 6.46
C GLY A 156 9.70 6.45 7.54
N ILE A 157 8.68 7.21 7.14
CA ILE A 157 7.72 7.85 8.04
C ILE A 157 6.91 6.78 8.79
N SER A 158 6.40 5.77 8.09
CA SER A 158 5.65 4.65 8.67
C SER A 158 6.49 3.92 9.73
N ASP A 159 7.72 3.52 9.38
CA ASP A 159 8.64 2.86 10.30
C ASP A 159 8.88 3.70 11.57
N SER A 160 9.15 5.00 11.39
CA SER A 160 9.38 5.94 12.49
C SER A 160 8.12 6.14 13.34
N PHE A 161 6.96 6.23 12.71
CA PHE A 161 5.68 6.46 13.37
C PHE A 161 5.29 5.29 14.27
N PHE A 162 5.30 4.06 13.74
CA PHE A 162 4.97 2.87 14.53
C PHE A 162 5.99 2.59 15.63
N PHE A 163 7.28 2.88 15.38
CA PHE A 163 8.29 2.84 16.43
C PHE A 163 8.00 3.83 17.56
N LEU A 164 7.74 5.10 17.23
CA LEU A 164 7.47 6.15 18.22
C LEU A 164 6.16 5.91 18.99
N ILE A 165 5.11 5.40 18.35
CA ILE A 165 3.88 4.99 19.06
C ILE A 165 4.18 3.90 20.08
N GLY A 166 4.93 2.87 19.68
CA GLY A 166 5.32 1.78 20.58
C GLY A 166 6.11 2.30 21.79
N ARG A 167 7.09 3.17 21.54
CA ARG A 167 7.90 3.80 22.60
C ARG A 167 7.09 4.75 23.47
N HIS A 168 6.14 5.48 22.90
CA HIS A 168 5.25 6.39 23.63
C HIS A 168 4.38 5.60 24.60
N LYS A 169 3.81 4.48 24.13
CA LYS A 169 3.04 3.57 24.96
C LYS A 169 3.86 3.03 26.14
N GLU A 170 5.05 2.53 25.86
CA GLU A 170 5.96 2.00 26.89
C GLU A 170 6.35 3.09 27.91
N ALA A 171 6.80 4.26 27.44
CA ALA A 171 7.21 5.37 28.29
C ALA A 171 6.06 5.87 29.18
N TYR A 172 4.84 5.97 28.62
CA TYR A 172 3.66 6.40 29.36
C TYR A 172 3.33 5.43 30.49
N TYR A 173 3.30 4.12 30.22
CA TYR A 173 2.95 3.13 31.25
C TYR A 173 4.04 3.00 32.32
N ASN A 174 5.31 3.11 31.94
CA ASN A 174 6.42 3.16 32.90
C ASN A 174 6.30 4.38 33.83
N LEU A 175 5.98 5.56 33.26
CA LEU A 175 5.77 6.79 34.02
C LEU A 175 4.56 6.67 34.95
N LEU A 176 3.46 6.09 34.48
CA LEU A 176 2.24 5.88 35.26
C LEU A 176 2.46 4.94 36.45
N GLU A 177 3.29 3.91 36.29
CA GLU A 177 3.70 3.02 37.37
C GLU A 177 4.46 3.80 38.47
N GLU A 178 5.47 4.58 38.11
CA GLU A 178 6.21 5.42 39.08
C GLU A 178 5.27 6.42 39.79
N PHE A 179 4.29 6.94 39.05
CA PHE A 179 3.27 7.83 39.59
C PHE A 179 2.37 7.14 40.63
N SER A 180 2.01 5.89 40.37
CA SER A 180 1.11 5.09 41.21
C SER A 180 1.78 4.66 42.51
N GLU A 181 3.09 4.38 42.48
CA GLU A 181 3.90 4.02 43.65
C GLU A 181 4.04 5.19 44.64
N ARG A 182 4.02 6.44 44.17
CA ARG A 182 4.23 7.65 45.00
C ARG A 182 2.94 8.19 45.65
N LYS A 183 1.84 7.42 45.68
CA LYS A 183 0.51 7.85 46.15
C LYS A 183 -0.02 9.08 45.41
N GLY A 184 -0.20 8.96 44.09
CA GLY A 184 -0.92 9.97 43.30
C GLY A 184 -2.34 10.18 43.81
N ASP A 185 -2.81 11.43 43.77
CA ASP A 185 -4.21 11.76 44.06
C ASP A 185 -5.04 11.45 42.82
N ARG A 186 -6.09 10.65 43.00
CA ARG A 186 -7.04 10.30 41.95
C ARG A 186 -8.38 10.97 42.22
N GLU A 187 -8.78 11.87 41.33
CA GLU A 187 -10.11 12.49 41.32
C GLU A 187 -10.86 12.03 40.07
N GLY A 188 -11.69 10.99 40.20
CA GLY A 188 -12.39 10.37 39.06
C GLY A 188 -11.42 9.78 38.02
N TYR A 189 -11.43 10.33 36.81
CA TYR A 189 -10.51 9.97 35.72
C TYR A 189 -9.20 10.77 35.73
N LYS A 190 -9.12 11.85 36.52
CA LYS A 190 -7.91 12.66 36.62
C LYS A 190 -6.91 11.98 37.55
N ILE A 191 -5.72 11.71 37.02
CA ILE A 191 -4.56 11.24 37.80
C ILE A 191 -3.58 12.40 37.87
N ALA A 192 -3.37 12.94 39.07
CA ALA A 192 -2.49 14.07 39.32
C ALA A 192 -1.62 13.82 40.55
N GLY A 193 -0.42 14.39 40.55
CA GLY A 193 0.63 14.01 41.48
C GLY A 193 1.96 14.63 41.11
N THR A 194 2.90 14.51 42.03
CA THR A 194 4.20 15.16 41.92
C THR A 194 5.25 14.10 41.56
N ILE A 195 5.86 14.25 40.38
CA ILE A 195 7.03 13.46 39.97
C ILE A 195 8.31 14.27 40.19
N ASP A 196 9.40 13.56 40.47
CA ASP A 196 10.73 14.18 40.50
C ASP A 196 11.09 14.71 39.10
N LYS A 197 11.51 15.98 39.03
CA LYS A 197 11.96 16.61 37.78
C LYS A 197 13.17 15.89 37.18
N ASN A 198 13.93 15.16 37.98
CA ASN A 198 15.07 14.36 37.56
C ASN A 198 14.71 12.89 37.28
N SER A 199 13.42 12.52 37.25
CA SER A 199 13.00 11.15 36.90
C SER A 199 13.43 10.81 35.47
N GLN A 200 14.16 9.70 35.34
CA GLN A 200 14.52 9.15 34.03
C GLN A 200 13.29 8.74 33.21
N LYS A 201 12.24 8.24 33.87
CA LYS A 201 10.98 7.87 33.20
C LYS A 201 10.25 9.12 32.69
N LEU A 202 10.30 10.23 33.43
CA LEU A 202 9.76 11.52 32.97
C LEU A 202 10.51 12.04 31.75
N MET A 203 11.85 12.08 31.79
CA MET A 203 12.67 12.54 30.67
C MET A 203 12.41 11.71 29.41
N ALA A 204 12.36 10.37 29.55
CA ALA A 204 12.04 9.47 28.44
C ALA A 204 10.64 9.75 27.86
N MET A 205 9.63 10.03 28.69
CA MET A 205 8.30 10.41 28.22
C MET A 205 8.32 11.73 27.45
N MET A 206 9.03 12.75 27.95
CA MET A 206 9.14 14.05 27.29
C MET A 206 9.80 13.94 25.92
N ASP A 207 10.90 13.18 25.82
CA ASP A 207 11.65 12.99 24.58
C ASP A 207 10.78 12.29 23.52
N VAL A 208 10.10 11.21 23.91
CA VAL A 208 9.28 10.42 22.99
C VAL A 208 7.99 11.15 22.60
N ASP A 209 7.31 11.83 23.53
CA ASP A 209 6.12 12.65 23.23
C ASP A 209 6.48 13.81 22.28
N GLY A 210 7.59 14.50 22.54
CA GLY A 210 8.10 15.55 21.66
C GLY A 210 8.48 15.04 20.27
N ALA A 211 9.18 13.91 20.19
CA ALA A 211 9.55 13.29 18.92
C ALA A 211 8.32 12.86 18.11
N LEU A 212 7.32 12.23 18.75
CA LEU A 212 6.09 11.78 18.10
C LEU A 212 5.27 12.97 17.58
N ARG A 213 5.09 14.02 18.39
CA ARG A 213 4.41 15.26 17.95
C ARG A 213 5.14 15.91 16.78
N SER A 214 6.46 16.00 16.86
CA SER A 214 7.28 16.59 15.78
C SER A 214 7.23 15.77 14.50
N LEU A 215 7.12 14.44 14.58
CA LEU A 215 6.92 13.59 13.40
C LEU A 215 5.54 13.84 12.80
N LEU A 216 4.48 13.82 13.62
CA LEU A 216 3.11 14.04 13.17
C LEU A 216 2.97 15.40 12.47
N ASP A 217 3.48 16.46 13.08
CA ASP A 217 3.42 17.84 12.55
C ASP A 217 4.12 17.97 11.19
N ARG A 218 5.28 17.33 11.03
CA ARG A 218 6.08 17.43 9.79
C ARG A 218 5.63 16.49 8.68
N SER A 219 5.08 15.32 9.04
CA SER A 219 4.89 14.23 8.09
C SER A 219 3.43 13.97 7.72
N ALA A 220 2.46 14.31 8.57
CA ALA A 220 1.05 14.00 8.30
C ALA A 220 0.54 14.68 7.02
N GLY A 221 0.90 15.94 6.79
CA GLY A 221 0.53 16.67 5.58
C GLY A 221 1.11 16.05 4.31
N PHE A 222 2.37 15.59 4.37
CA PHE A 222 3.03 14.93 3.26
C PHE A 222 2.38 13.57 2.91
N VAL A 223 2.10 12.75 3.92
CA VAL A 223 1.40 11.46 3.73
C VAL A 223 0.01 11.69 3.14
N HIS A 224 -0.72 12.69 3.62
CA HIS A 224 -2.03 13.03 3.08
C HIS A 224 -1.96 13.50 1.62
N ALA A 225 -1.04 14.40 1.28
CA ALA A 225 -0.88 14.90 -0.08
C ALA A 225 -0.58 13.75 -1.06
N PHE A 226 0.34 12.86 -0.71
CA PHE A 226 0.66 11.71 -1.55
C PHE A 226 -0.49 10.69 -1.66
N LEU A 227 -1.27 10.51 -0.58
CA LEU A 227 -2.49 9.70 -0.63
C LEU A 227 -3.48 10.24 -1.67
N VAL A 228 -3.69 11.56 -1.70
CA VAL A 228 -4.58 12.21 -2.68
C VAL A 228 -4.07 11.96 -4.11
N GLU A 229 -2.78 12.20 -4.37
CA GLU A 229 -2.17 11.93 -5.67
C GLU A 229 -2.30 10.46 -6.11
N MET A 230 -2.13 9.52 -5.18
CA MET A 230 -2.28 8.10 -5.45
C MET A 230 -3.74 7.70 -5.70
N ILE A 231 -4.70 8.34 -5.03
CA ILE A 231 -6.14 8.13 -5.31
C ILE A 231 -6.49 8.67 -6.69
N GLU A 232 -6.01 9.85 -7.07
CA GLU A 232 -6.20 10.40 -8.41
C GLU A 232 -5.66 9.44 -9.47
N TYR A 233 -4.43 8.96 -9.29
CA TYR A 233 -3.85 7.96 -10.19
C TYR A 233 -4.66 6.65 -10.23
N GLY A 234 -5.05 6.12 -9.07
CA GLY A 234 -5.88 4.91 -8.98
C GLY A 234 -7.22 5.08 -9.72
N ASN A 235 -7.83 6.25 -9.56
CA ASN A 235 -9.06 6.63 -10.26
C ASN A 235 -8.84 6.77 -11.76
N ASP A 236 -7.68 7.21 -12.25
CA ASP A 236 -7.42 7.29 -13.69
C ASP A 236 -7.32 5.91 -14.36
N ILE A 237 -6.76 4.93 -13.66
CA ILE A 237 -6.52 3.59 -14.22
C ILE A 237 -7.64 2.57 -13.96
N SER A 238 -8.55 2.88 -13.03
CA SER A 238 -9.64 2.01 -12.56
C SER A 238 -11.02 2.52 -12.97
N ASP A 239 -11.92 1.60 -13.32
CA ASP A 239 -13.35 1.89 -13.51
C ASP A 239 -14.06 2.10 -12.15
N VAL A 240 -13.52 1.50 -11.09
CA VAL A 240 -14.02 1.67 -9.72
C VAL A 240 -13.32 2.87 -9.09
N LYS A 241 -14.07 3.93 -8.83
CA LYS A 241 -13.53 5.14 -8.20
C LYS A 241 -13.51 5.03 -6.69
N ILE A 242 -12.40 5.43 -6.09
CA ILE A 242 -12.21 5.55 -4.64
C ILE A 242 -12.47 7.01 -4.25
N GLY A 243 -13.41 7.20 -3.33
CA GLY A 243 -13.62 8.47 -2.64
C GLY A 243 -12.88 8.46 -1.30
N TYR A 244 -12.29 9.60 -0.94
CA TYR A 244 -11.62 9.79 0.34
C TYR A 244 -11.98 11.15 0.92
N GLU A 245 -12.44 11.17 2.16
CA GLU A 245 -12.84 12.37 2.87
C GLU A 245 -12.17 12.38 4.25
N VAL A 246 -11.55 13.50 4.60
CA VAL A 246 -10.98 13.71 5.94
C VAL A 246 -12.01 14.48 6.76
N THR A 247 -12.37 13.92 7.91
CA THR A 247 -13.15 14.65 8.90
C THR A 247 -12.21 15.33 9.88
N ASP A 248 -12.18 16.66 9.83
CA ASP A 248 -11.35 17.50 10.71
C ASP A 248 -11.98 17.67 12.11
N THR A 249 -13.23 17.25 12.28
CA THR A 249 -13.93 17.37 13.54
C THR A 249 -13.32 16.41 14.58
N PRO A 250 -12.76 16.90 15.69
CA PRO A 250 -12.29 16.01 16.74
C PRO A 250 -13.47 15.19 17.29
N PRO A 251 -13.31 13.88 17.54
CA PRO A 251 -14.38 13.07 18.09
C PRO A 251 -14.78 13.63 19.46
N SER A 252 -16.05 13.99 19.64
CA SER A 252 -16.58 14.49 20.92
C SER A 252 -16.82 13.34 21.89
N ALA A 253 -15.75 12.84 22.52
CA ALA A 253 -15.93 12.07 23.74
C ALA A 253 -16.26 13.08 24.86
N GLU A 254 -17.55 13.33 25.11
CA GLU A 254 -18.00 14.22 26.18
C GLU A 254 -17.82 13.58 27.59
N ASN A 255 -16.72 12.85 27.82
CA ASN A 255 -16.45 12.19 29.09
C ASN A 255 -16.31 13.19 30.23
N HIS A 256 -15.88 14.42 29.94
CA HIS A 256 -15.88 15.53 30.89
C HIS A 256 -17.29 15.84 31.44
N LYS A 257 -18.36 15.63 30.66
CA LYS A 257 -19.75 15.79 31.15
C LYS A 257 -20.18 14.68 32.10
N ARG A 258 -19.53 13.51 32.03
CA ARG A 258 -19.77 12.38 32.95
C ARG A 258 -19.14 12.56 34.32
N GLN A 259 -18.23 13.53 34.49
CA GLN A 259 -17.63 13.87 35.78
C GLN A 259 -18.54 14.71 36.68
N LEU A 260 -19.68 15.19 36.16
CA LEU A 260 -20.67 15.99 36.90
C LEU A 260 -21.77 15.15 37.58
N TYR A 261 -21.68 13.82 37.48
CA TYR A 261 -22.55 12.85 38.17
C TYR A 261 -21.74 12.04 39.18
#